data_AF-A0AAU6ZW35-F1
#
_entry.id   AF-A0AAU6ZW35-F1
#
_cell.length_a   1.000
_cell.length_b   1.000
_cell.length_c   1.000
_cell.angle_alpha   90.00
_cell.angle_beta   90.00
_cell.angle_gamma   90.00
#
_symmetry.space_group_name_H-M   'P 1'
#
loop_
_entity.id
_entity.type
_entity.pdbx_description
1 polymer ?
#
loop_
_entity_poly.entity_id
_entity_poly.type
_entity_poly.pdbx_seq_one_letter_code
_entity_poly.pdbx_strand_id
1 'polypeptide(L)'
;MPTHLTHTLLVLALVISAAVWVGGYVAIVVVARAATTSLDRAGRIALFRALGRAYLRVGIPALLIAYGCGAGLLRDHPVDPTVIITAVTAAVLLAVLVLGVLQARRMTHLRLRALAAPQELDVQGRVTAAARRAAGLRGVIGLLSLTLVILGSILAG
;
A
#
# COMPACT_ATOMS: atom_id res chain seq x y z
N MET A 1 28.96 15.74 17.18
CA MET A 1 28.72 14.35 17.63
C MET A 1 27.24 13.91 17.79
N PRO A 2 26.19 14.76 17.82
CA PRO A 2 24.79 14.25 17.85
C PRO A 2 24.24 13.77 16.49
N THR A 3 24.89 14.12 15.37
CA THR A 3 24.42 13.87 14.00
C THR A 3 24.42 12.40 13.58
N HIS A 4 25.37 11.59 14.07
CA HIS A 4 25.43 10.17 13.74
C HIS A 4 24.31 9.38 14.44
N LEU A 5 24.01 9.69 15.71
CA LEU A 5 22.94 9.06 16.46
C LEU A 5 21.57 9.32 15.82
N THR A 6 21.30 10.57 15.43
CA THR A 6 20.05 10.93 14.74
C THR A 6 19.94 10.23 13.38
N HIS A 7 21.03 10.18 12.61
CA HIS A 7 21.04 9.50 11.32
C HIS A 7 20.77 8.00 11.48
N THR A 8 21.45 7.32 12.40
CA THR A 8 21.23 5.88 12.68
C THR A 8 19.80 5.59 13.12
N LEU A 9 19.21 6.44 13.98
CA LEU A 9 17.82 6.28 14.42
C LEU A 9 16.83 6.45 13.27
N LEU A 10 17.05 7.41 12.37
CA LEU A 10 16.22 7.60 11.19
C LEU A 10 16.31 6.42 10.22
N VAL A 11 17.51 5.89 9.96
CA VAL A 11 17.71 4.69 9.14
C VAL A 11 17.02 3.49 9.76
N LEU A 12 17.19 3.26 11.07
CA LEU A 12 16.55 2.14 11.76
C LEU A 12 15.03 2.23 11.70
N ALA A 13 14.47 3.41 11.98
CA ALA A 13 13.03 3.65 11.91
C ALA A 13 12.48 3.48 10.48
N LEU A 14 13.23 3.94 9.46
CA LEU A 14 12.90 3.73 8.05
C LEU A 14 12.86 2.24 7.70
N VAL A 15 13.90 1.49 8.04
CA VAL A 15 14.02 0.05 7.74
C VAL A 15 12.90 -0.74 8.41
N ILE A 16 12.65 -0.53 9.71
CA ILE A 16 11.58 -1.21 10.44
C ILE A 16 10.23 -0.89 9.81
N SER A 17 9.96 0.39 9.54
CA SER A 17 8.68 0.82 8.99
C SER A 17 8.45 0.31 7.56
N ALA A 18 9.49 0.32 6.72
CA ALA A 18 9.44 -0.27 5.39
C ALA A 18 9.21 -1.78 5.45
N ALA A 19 9.88 -2.50 6.36
CA ALA A 19 9.67 -3.93 6.56
C ALA A 19 8.24 -4.25 7.01
N VAL A 20 7.67 -3.48 7.95
CA VAL A 20 6.28 -3.62 8.38
C VAL A 20 5.31 -3.36 7.22
N TRP A 21 5.58 -2.33 6.42
CA TRP A 21 4.76 -2.00 5.25
C TRP A 21 4.77 -3.11 4.20
N VAL A 22 5.97 -3.50 3.73
CA VAL A 22 6.16 -4.53 2.70
C VAL A 22 5.69 -5.89 3.20
N GLY A 23 6.08 -6.29 4.41
CA GLY A 23 5.64 -7.53 5.03
C GLY A 23 4.13 -7.57 5.20
N GLY A 24 3.51 -6.47 5.63
CA GLY A 24 2.07 -6.33 5.72
C GLY A 24 1.37 -6.44 4.37
N TYR A 25 1.92 -5.83 3.33
CA TYR A 25 1.41 -5.94 1.95
C TYR A 25 1.43 -7.40 1.46
N VAL A 26 2.55 -8.12 1.67
CA VAL A 26 2.67 -9.55 1.33
C VAL A 26 1.70 -10.39 2.16
N ALA A 27 1.61 -10.14 3.47
CA ALA A 27 0.69 -10.85 4.36
C ALA A 27 -0.77 -10.72 3.91
N ILE A 28 -1.20 -9.54 3.44
CA ILE A 28 -2.56 -9.35 2.89
C ILE A 28 -2.81 -10.26 1.70
N VAL A 29 -1.82 -10.45 0.80
CA VAL A 29 -1.95 -11.35 -0.36
C VAL A 29 -2.07 -12.81 0.09
N VAL A 30 -1.23 -13.23 1.05
CA VAL A 30 -1.26 -14.59 1.61
C VAL A 30 -2.59 -14.87 2.30
N VAL A 31 -3.04 -13.95 3.18
CA VAL A 31 -4.34 -14.04 3.86
C VAL A 31 -5.48 -14.05 2.86
N ALA A 32 -5.40 -13.23 1.80
CA ALA A 32 -6.42 -13.21 0.77
C ALA A 32 -6.55 -14.54 0.06
N ARG A 33 -5.42 -15.15 -0.31
CA ARG A 33 -5.38 -16.46 -0.97
C ARG A 33 -5.91 -17.56 -0.04
N ALA A 34 -5.48 -17.59 1.21
CA ALA A 34 -5.97 -18.53 2.20
C ALA A 34 -7.49 -18.39 2.42
N ALA A 35 -7.99 -17.17 2.57
CA ALA A 35 -9.41 -16.90 2.76
C ALA A 35 -10.27 -17.27 1.54
N THR A 36 -9.73 -17.18 0.31
CA THR A 36 -10.47 -17.61 -0.88
C THR A 36 -10.67 -19.11 -0.96
N THR A 37 -9.82 -19.90 -0.31
CA THR A 37 -9.91 -21.37 -0.28
C THR A 37 -10.62 -21.91 0.95
N SER A 38 -10.62 -21.16 2.08
CA SER A 38 -11.13 -21.66 3.36
C SER A 38 -12.45 -21.07 3.82
N LEU A 39 -12.88 -19.92 3.27
CA LEU A 39 -14.08 -19.22 3.74
C LEU A 39 -15.14 -19.10 2.65
N ASP A 40 -16.40 -19.12 3.10
CA ASP A 40 -17.55 -18.76 2.29
C ASP A 40 -17.55 -17.26 1.96
N ARG A 41 -18.48 -16.83 1.09
CA ARG A 41 -18.51 -15.45 0.60
C ARG A 41 -18.77 -14.44 1.72
N ALA A 42 -19.64 -14.76 2.69
CA ALA A 42 -19.98 -13.86 3.78
C ALA A 42 -18.82 -13.75 4.78
N GLY A 43 -18.22 -14.88 5.17
CA GLY A 43 -17.04 -14.93 6.03
C GLY A 43 -15.86 -14.15 5.46
N ARG A 44 -15.61 -14.28 4.15
CA ARG A 44 -14.54 -13.52 3.47
C ARG A 44 -14.76 -12.01 3.54
N ILE A 45 -15.98 -11.53 3.34
CA ILE A 45 -16.28 -10.08 3.42
C ILE A 45 -16.11 -9.57 4.85
N ALA A 46 -16.59 -10.32 5.85
CA ALA A 46 -16.43 -9.97 7.25
C ALA A 46 -14.95 -9.89 7.65
N LEU A 47 -14.16 -10.89 7.26
CA LEU A 47 -12.71 -10.94 7.49
C LEU A 47 -12.01 -9.72 6.88
N PHE A 48 -12.18 -9.44 5.59
CA PHE A 48 -11.50 -8.31 4.96
C PHE A 48 -11.91 -6.95 5.51
N ARG A 49 -13.16 -6.81 5.98
CA ARG A 49 -13.61 -5.58 6.63
C ARG A 49 -12.94 -5.37 7.99
N ALA A 50 -12.78 -6.45 8.77
CA ALA A 50 -12.05 -6.42 10.03
C ALA A 50 -10.54 -6.20 9.81
N LEU A 51 -9.95 -7.00 8.93
CA LEU A 51 -8.54 -6.93 8.54
C LEU A 51 -8.18 -5.55 8.02
N GLY A 52 -8.98 -4.97 7.13
CA GLY A 52 -8.74 -3.62 6.60
C GLY A 52 -8.69 -2.57 7.70
N ARG A 53 -9.63 -2.58 8.65
CA ARG A 53 -9.61 -1.63 9.78
C ARG A 53 -8.42 -1.85 10.72
N ALA A 54 -8.07 -3.09 11.00
CA ALA A 54 -6.91 -3.43 11.83
C ALA A 54 -5.60 -3.00 11.14
N TYR A 55 -5.46 -3.33 9.86
CA TYR A 55 -4.28 -3.00 9.07
C TYR A 55 -4.08 -1.48 8.94
N LEU A 56 -5.14 -0.68 8.78
CA LEU A 56 -4.99 0.78 8.71
C LEU A 56 -4.35 1.37 9.99
N ARG A 57 -4.56 0.76 11.15
CA ARG A 57 -3.92 1.20 12.41
C ARG A 57 -2.42 0.91 12.47
N VAL A 58 -1.92 0.00 11.65
CA VAL A 58 -0.51 -0.41 11.61
C VAL A 58 0.18 0.15 10.37
N GLY A 59 -0.43 -0.04 9.20
CA GLY A 59 0.08 0.38 7.91
C GLY A 59 0.16 1.89 7.76
N ILE A 60 -0.82 2.67 8.24
CA ILE A 60 -0.75 4.14 8.14
C ILE A 60 0.43 4.69 8.96
N PRO A 61 0.58 4.36 10.26
CA PRO A 61 1.74 4.81 11.02
C PRO A 61 3.07 4.36 10.41
N ALA A 62 3.17 3.10 9.98
CA ALA A 62 4.38 2.61 9.32
C ALA A 62 4.72 3.43 8.06
N LEU A 63 3.73 3.73 7.22
CA LEU A 63 3.95 4.54 6.02
C LEU A 63 4.37 5.98 6.38
N LEU A 64 3.71 6.60 7.36
CA LEU A 64 4.05 7.95 7.80
C LEU A 64 5.46 8.04 8.40
N ILE A 65 5.85 7.07 9.22
CA ILE A 65 7.20 6.99 9.77
C ILE A 65 8.22 6.79 8.65
N ALA A 66 7.97 5.88 7.71
CA ALA A 66 8.87 5.67 6.57
C ALA A 66 9.06 6.94 5.73
N TYR A 67 7.98 7.66 5.40
CA TYR A 67 8.07 8.91 4.64
C TYR A 67 8.75 10.03 5.43
N GLY A 68 8.43 10.15 6.72
CA GLY A 68 9.05 11.15 7.60
C GLY A 68 10.55 10.92 7.77
N CYS A 69 10.96 9.66 7.99
CA CYS A 69 12.36 9.29 8.10
C CYS A 69 13.11 9.46 6.77
N GLY A 70 12.52 9.02 5.66
CA GLY A 70 13.09 9.23 4.33
C GLY A 70 13.32 10.71 4.03
N ALA A 71 12.29 11.54 4.22
CA ALA A 71 12.41 12.99 4.03
C ALA A 71 13.47 13.63 4.94
N GLY A 72 13.57 13.15 6.19
CA GLY A 72 14.63 13.57 7.12
C GLY A 72 16.03 13.22 6.63
N LEU A 73 16.24 12.01 6.13
CA LEU A 73 17.53 11.55 5.59
C LEU A 73 17.91 12.29 4.30
N LEU A 74 16.93 12.66 3.48
CA LEU A 74 17.12 13.38 2.23
C LEU A 74 17.43 14.87 2.41
N ARG A 75 17.23 15.44 3.61
CA ARG A 75 17.26 16.90 3.84
C ARG A 75 18.64 17.52 3.65
N ASP A 76 19.69 16.77 3.97
CA ASP A 76 21.08 17.20 3.89
C ASP A 76 21.79 16.66 2.63
N HIS A 77 21.08 15.91 1.78
CA HIS A 77 21.64 15.40 0.53
C HIS A 77 21.67 16.48 -0.56
N PRO A 78 22.74 16.57 -1.36
CA PRO A 78 22.72 17.38 -2.56
C PRO A 78 21.63 16.87 -3.51
N VAL A 79 20.91 17.81 -4.14
CA VAL A 79 19.84 17.47 -5.08
C VAL A 79 20.45 16.86 -6.33
N ASP A 80 20.48 15.54 -6.38
CA ASP A 80 20.93 14.74 -7.51
C ASP A 80 19.72 14.07 -8.21
N PRO A 81 19.94 13.45 -9.39
CA PRO A 81 18.86 12.73 -10.08
C PRO A 81 18.24 11.62 -9.23
N THR A 82 19.01 10.97 -8.36
CA THR A 82 18.55 9.86 -7.50
C THR A 82 17.55 10.33 -6.45
N VAL A 83 17.83 11.46 -5.80
CA VAL A 83 16.96 12.17 -4.85
C VAL A 83 15.65 12.57 -5.53
N ILE A 84 15.72 13.13 -6.74
CA ILE A 84 14.53 13.53 -7.51
C ILE A 84 13.69 12.29 -7.86
N ILE A 85 14.30 11.24 -8.41
CA ILE A 85 13.61 9.99 -8.76
C ILE A 85 12.96 9.37 -7.52
N THR A 86 13.65 9.37 -6.38
CA THR A 86 13.13 8.85 -5.11
C THR A 86 11.91 9.65 -4.64
N ALA A 87 12.01 10.98 -4.63
CA ALA A 87 10.92 11.87 -4.22
C ALA A 87 9.70 11.75 -5.14
N VAL A 88 9.91 11.70 -6.46
CA VAL A 88 8.85 11.49 -7.46
C VAL A 88 8.21 10.13 -7.28
N THR A 89 8.99 9.07 -7.10
CA THR A 89 8.47 7.70 -6.88
C THR A 89 7.62 7.63 -5.61
N ALA A 90 8.04 8.30 -4.53
CA ALA A 90 7.27 8.44 -3.30
C ALA A 90 5.95 9.19 -3.52
N ALA A 91 5.97 10.33 -4.21
CA ALA A 91 4.75 11.06 -4.54
C ALA A 91 3.78 10.23 -5.39
N VAL A 92 4.29 9.51 -6.39
CA VAL A 92 3.50 8.61 -7.24
C VAL A 92 2.92 7.45 -6.43
N LEU A 93 3.71 6.79 -5.58
CA LEU A 93 3.22 5.72 -4.70
C LEU A 93 2.07 6.21 -3.83
N LEU A 94 2.21 7.39 -3.21
CA LEU A 94 1.17 7.97 -2.38
C LEU A 94 -0.11 8.28 -3.17
N ALA A 95 0.02 8.86 -4.37
CA ALA A 95 -1.12 9.13 -5.25
C ALA A 95 -1.84 7.84 -5.67
N VAL A 96 -1.09 6.82 -6.10
CA VAL A 96 -1.62 5.51 -6.49
C VAL A 96 -2.31 4.83 -5.31
N LEU A 97 -1.75 4.93 -4.10
CA LEU A 97 -2.35 4.39 -2.88
C LEU A 97 -3.69 5.07 -2.57
N VAL A 98 -3.76 6.40 -2.64
CA VAL A 98 -4.99 7.17 -2.44
C VAL A 98 -6.05 6.77 -3.47
N LEU A 99 -5.68 6.69 -4.75
CA LEU A 99 -6.57 6.22 -5.81
C LEU A 99 -7.08 4.80 -5.54
N GLY A 100 -6.24 3.91 -5.01
CA GLY A 100 -6.62 2.55 -4.64
C GLY A 100 -7.60 2.47 -3.48
N VAL A 101 -7.44 3.33 -2.48
CA VAL A 101 -8.39 3.45 -1.36
C VAL A 101 -9.74 3.98 -1.87
N LEU A 102 -9.74 4.99 -2.74
CA LEU A 102 -10.95 5.51 -3.36
C LEU A 102 -11.65 4.47 -4.24
N GLN A 103 -10.89 3.70 -5.03
CA GLN A 103 -11.39 2.61 -5.85
C GLN A 103 -12.04 1.51 -4.99
N ALA A 104 -11.41 1.14 -3.87
CA ALA A 104 -11.95 0.16 -2.94
C ALA A 104 -13.30 0.61 -2.34
N ARG A 105 -13.42 1.90 -1.99
CA ARG A 105 -14.68 2.47 -1.49
C ARG A 105 -15.79 2.47 -2.55
N ARG A 106 -15.48 2.84 -3.80
CA ARG A 106 -16.44 2.82 -4.93
C ARG A 106 -16.96 1.41 -5.21
N MET A 107 -16.10 0.39 -5.12
CA MET A 107 -16.50 -1.01 -5.29
C MET A 107 -17.54 -1.46 -4.26
N THR A 108 -17.40 -1.06 -3.00
CA THR A 108 -18.39 -1.37 -1.96
C THR A 108 -19.76 -0.80 -2.32
N HIS A 109 -19.80 0.42 -2.86
CA HIS A 109 -21.03 1.08 -3.27
C HIS A 109 -21.69 0.42 -4.50
N LEU A 110 -20.88 -0.04 -5.48
CA LEU A 110 -21.37 -0.78 -6.64
C LEU A 110 -21.94 -2.14 -6.28
N ARG A 111 -21.31 -2.85 -5.33
CA ARG A 111 -21.81 -4.15 -4.84
C ARG A 111 -23.13 -4.01 -4.08
N LEU A 112 -23.31 -2.94 -3.32
CA LEU A 112 -24.57 -2.64 -2.63
C LEU A 112 -25.70 -2.31 -3.63
N ARG A 113 -25.40 -1.54 -4.70
CA ARG A 113 -26.38 -1.26 -5.76
C ARG A 113 -26.77 -2.51 -6.56
N ALA A 114 -25.81 -3.39 -6.86
CA ALA A 114 -26.05 -4.65 -7.55
C ALA A 114 -26.96 -5.60 -6.74
N LEU A 115 -26.90 -5.56 -5.40
CA LEU A 115 -27.78 -6.33 -4.52
C LEU A 115 -29.21 -5.77 -4.48
N ALA A 116 -29.38 -4.47 -4.74
CA ALA A 116 -30.69 -3.83 -4.78
C ALA A 116 -31.44 -4.01 -6.11
N ALA A 117 -30.74 -4.35 -7.22
CA ALA A 117 -31.34 -4.55 -8.53
C ALA A 117 -30.69 -5.76 -9.27
N PRO A 118 -31.15 -7.00 -9.03
CA PRO A 118 -30.51 -8.24 -9.53
C PRO A 118 -30.67 -8.53 -11.04
N GLN A 119 -31.55 -7.81 -11.75
CA GLN A 119 -32.00 -8.17 -13.11
C GLN A 119 -31.14 -7.62 -14.27
N GLU A 120 -30.13 -6.79 -14.02
CA GLU A 120 -29.24 -6.29 -15.08
C GLU A 120 -28.08 -7.27 -15.34
N LEU A 121 -28.19 -8.06 -16.41
CA LEU A 121 -27.17 -9.02 -16.89
C LEU A 121 -25.78 -8.41 -17.19
N ASP A 122 -25.65 -7.08 -17.27
CA ASP A 122 -24.38 -6.36 -17.51
C ASP A 122 -23.53 -6.14 -16.23
N VAL A 123 -24.11 -6.37 -15.04
CA VAL A 123 -23.45 -6.05 -13.76
C VAL A 123 -22.28 -7.01 -13.45
N GLN A 124 -22.36 -8.28 -13.85
CA GLN A 124 -21.28 -9.25 -13.58
C GLN A 124 -19.99 -8.96 -14.37
N GLY A 125 -20.10 -8.54 -15.64
CA GLY A 125 -18.94 -8.17 -16.48
C GLY A 125 -18.20 -6.93 -15.94
N ARG A 126 -18.94 -5.94 -15.44
CA ARG A 126 -18.36 -4.75 -14.82
C ARG A 126 -17.65 -5.05 -13.50
N VAL A 127 -18.13 -6.03 -12.73
CA VAL A 127 -17.49 -6.46 -11.47
C VAL A 127 -16.16 -7.18 -11.72
N THR A 128 -16.06 -8.03 -12.75
CA THR A 128 -14.81 -8.74 -13.06
C THR A 128 -13.76 -7.81 -13.66
N ALA A 129 -14.15 -6.87 -14.54
CA ALA A 129 -13.24 -5.85 -15.08
C ALA A 129 -12.71 -4.92 -13.97
N ALA A 130 -13.58 -4.49 -13.05
CA ALA A 130 -13.17 -3.68 -11.91
C ALA A 130 -12.24 -4.46 -10.96
N ALA A 131 -12.45 -5.77 -10.79
CA ALA A 131 -11.57 -6.62 -9.98
C ALA A 131 -10.17 -6.76 -10.60
N ARG A 132 -10.07 -6.92 -11.93
CA ARG A 132 -8.78 -6.93 -12.64
C ARG A 132 -8.03 -5.61 -12.50
N ARG A 133 -8.72 -4.47 -12.65
CA ARG A 133 -8.11 -3.14 -12.41
C ARG A 133 -7.60 -2.99 -10.97
N ALA A 134 -8.37 -3.47 -9.99
CA ALA A 134 -7.96 -3.43 -8.59
C ALA A 134 -6.73 -4.33 -8.31
N ALA A 135 -6.64 -5.49 -8.96
CA ALA A 135 -5.46 -6.35 -8.88
C ALA A 135 -4.22 -5.69 -9.50
N GLY A 136 -4.37 -5.08 -10.68
CA GLY A 136 -3.29 -4.34 -11.34
C GLY A 136 -2.78 -3.18 -10.49
N LEU A 137 -3.68 -2.40 -9.88
CA LEU A 137 -3.30 -1.28 -9.02
C LEU A 137 -2.51 -1.73 -7.78
N ARG A 138 -2.90 -2.85 -7.17
CA ARG A 138 -2.11 -3.45 -6.08
C ARG A 138 -0.72 -3.84 -6.57
N GLY A 139 -0.63 -4.51 -7.72
CA GLY A 139 0.66 -4.83 -8.35
C GLY A 139 1.56 -3.60 -8.51
N VAL A 140 1.02 -2.48 -8.99
CA VAL A 140 1.75 -1.20 -9.12
C VAL A 140 2.20 -0.67 -7.76
N ILE A 141 1.36 -0.69 -6.72
CA ILE A 141 1.74 -0.28 -5.35
C ILE A 141 2.89 -1.14 -4.83
N GLY A 142 2.82 -2.45 -5.01
CA GLY A 142 3.88 -3.38 -4.61
C GLY A 142 5.19 -3.10 -5.35
N LEU A 143 5.13 -2.88 -6.66
CA LEU A 143 6.30 -2.56 -7.48
C LEU A 143 6.94 -1.25 -7.05
N LEU A 144 6.16 -0.17 -6.93
CA LEU A 144 6.63 1.14 -6.50
C LEU A 144 7.21 1.11 -5.08
N SER A 145 6.61 0.32 -4.17
CA SER A 145 7.15 0.12 -2.81
C SER A 145 8.52 -0.57 -2.86
N LEU A 146 8.67 -1.59 -3.69
CA LEU A 146 9.95 -2.29 -3.87
C LEU A 146 11.00 -1.36 -4.49
N THR A 147 10.64 -0.59 -5.52
CA THR A 147 11.51 0.41 -6.15
C THR A 147 12.00 1.43 -5.12
N LEU A 148 11.13 1.91 -4.23
CA LEU A 148 11.54 2.83 -3.15
C LEU A 148 12.49 2.20 -2.15
N VAL A 149 12.30 0.93 -1.80
CA VAL A 149 13.23 0.22 -0.91
C VAL A 149 14.60 0.10 -1.59
N ILE A 150 14.65 -0.22 -2.88
CA ILE A 150 15.90 -0.31 -3.64
C ILE A 150 16.60 1.06 -3.70
N LEU A 151 15.87 2.12 -4.07
CA LEU A 151 16.40 3.48 -4.13
C LEU A 151 16.89 3.94 -2.75
N GLY A 152 16.11 3.69 -1.69
CA GLY A 152 16.50 4.01 -0.32
C GLY A 152 17.77 3.29 0.13
N SER A 153 17.94 2.01 -0.22
CA SER A 153 19.17 1.26 0.05
C SER A 153 20.38 1.81 -0.71
N ILE A 154 20.19 2.32 -1.93
CA ILE A 154 21.26 2.94 -2.71
C ILE A 154 21.65 4.30 -2.11
N LEU A 155 20.70 5.11 -1.65
CA LEU A 155 21.00 6.38 -0.99
C LEU A 155 21.62 6.23 0.40
N ALA A 156 21.33 5.13 1.09
CA ALA A 156 21.79 4.88 2.46
C ALA A 156 23.14 4.13 2.53
N GLY A 157 23.64 3.59 1.40
CA GLY A 157 24.93 2.91 1.29
C GLY A 157 26.03 3.84 0.83
#